data_AF-A0A851L580-F1
#
_entry.id   AF-A0A851L580-F1
#
_cell.length_a   1.000
_cell.length_b   1.000
_cell.length_c   1.000
_cell.angle_alpha   90.00
_cell.angle_beta   90.00
_cell.angle_gamma   90.00
#
_symmetry.space_group_name_H-M   'P 1'
#
loop_
_entity.id
_entity.type
_entity.pdbx_description
1 polymer ?
#
loop_
_entity_poly.entity_id
_entity_poly.type
_entity_poly.pdbx_seq_one_letter_code
_entity_poly.pdbx_strand_id
1 'polypeptide(L)'
;MPFKAGLELTELQNMTVPEDDNISNDSNDFTEVENGQINSKFISDRESRRSLTNSHLEKKKCDEYIPGTTSLGMSVFNLSNAIMGSGILGLAFALANTGILLFLVLLVSVTLLSIYSIHLLLVCSKETGCMVYEKLGEQIFGTPGKMIVFGSTSLQNVGAMLSYLFIVKNELPSAIKFLMGKEETFSEWYVDGRILVVTVTFCIILPLCLLKNLGYLGYTSGFSLSCMVFFLVVVIYKKFQIPCDGQGLNATSSILSNSSEHTCKPKYVIFNSKTVYALPTIAFAFVCHPSVLPIYSELKDRSQKKMQLVSNISFFAMFLMYFMTAIFGYLTFYENVQSDLLHKYQSKDDILILTVRLAVIVAVILTVPVLFFTVRSSLFEMARKTKFDLCRHVLVTFVLLVIINLLVIFIPSMKDIFGVVGVTSANMLIFILPSSLYLKITQQDGSKLTQRIWASLFLALGVLFSLVSIPLVIYDWVQSGGRAEGH
;
A
#
# COMPACT_ATOMS: atom_id res chain seq x y z
N MET A 1 23.35 -36.70 19.54
CA MET A 1 24.38 -35.92 18.82
C MET A 1 24.27 -34.48 19.31
N PRO A 2 25.18 -34.00 20.18
CA PRO A 2 25.02 -32.73 20.85
C PRO A 2 25.63 -31.57 20.07
N PHE A 3 24.98 -30.42 20.22
CA PHE A 3 25.38 -29.08 19.86
C PHE A 3 26.83 -28.75 20.25
N LYS A 4 27.57 -28.11 19.34
CA LYS A 4 28.85 -27.45 19.65
C LYS A 4 28.63 -25.93 19.56
N ALA A 5 28.50 -25.31 20.72
CA ALA A 5 28.68 -23.88 20.92
C ALA A 5 30.18 -23.56 21.00
N GLY A 6 30.58 -22.38 20.53
CA GLY A 6 31.92 -21.84 20.70
C GLY A 6 32.44 -21.18 19.44
N LEU A 7 32.21 -19.87 19.31
CA LEU A 7 33.18 -19.02 18.62
C LEU A 7 33.37 -17.76 19.45
N GLU A 8 34.59 -17.65 19.98
CA GLU A 8 35.07 -16.60 20.85
C GLU A 8 35.11 -15.25 20.14
N LEU A 9 34.92 -14.23 20.97
CA LEU A 9 35.05 -12.82 20.69
C LEU A 9 36.34 -12.35 21.38
N THR A 10 37.46 -12.26 20.65
CA THR A 10 38.61 -11.37 20.95
C THR A 10 39.71 -11.52 19.90
N GLU A 11 40.35 -10.38 19.59
CA GLU A 11 41.59 -10.19 18.80
C GLU A 11 41.48 -10.10 17.26
N LEU A 12 41.31 -8.87 16.77
CA LEU A 12 42.35 -8.20 15.97
C LEU A 12 41.98 -6.72 15.78
N GLN A 13 42.38 -5.93 16.77
CA GLN A 13 42.58 -4.50 16.68
C GLN A 13 43.99 -4.28 16.13
N ASN A 14 44.10 -3.94 14.84
CA ASN A 14 45.19 -3.14 14.26
C ASN A 14 45.11 -3.17 12.72
N MET A 15 44.67 -2.07 12.12
CA MET A 15 45.21 -1.63 10.83
C MET A 15 45.38 -0.12 10.88
N THR A 16 46.58 0.26 11.31
CA THR A 16 47.21 1.55 11.08
C THR A 16 47.46 1.76 9.59
N VAL A 17 47.26 3.00 9.18
CA VAL A 17 47.65 3.62 7.91
C VAL A 17 49.14 3.37 7.60
N PRO A 18 49.51 3.20 6.32
CA PRO A 18 50.82 3.61 5.86
C PRO A 18 50.68 4.84 4.94
N GLU A 19 51.22 5.97 5.41
CA GLU A 19 51.85 6.96 4.53
C GLU A 19 53.17 6.37 4.05
N ASP A 20 53.49 6.55 2.76
CA ASP A 20 54.83 6.93 2.31
C ASP A 20 54.81 7.16 0.79
N ASP A 21 54.98 8.44 0.46
CA ASP A 21 55.88 9.01 -0.54
C ASP A 21 56.43 8.10 -1.64
N ASN A 22 56.19 8.49 -2.90
CA ASN A 22 57.23 8.47 -3.92
C ASN A 22 56.94 9.50 -5.02
N ILE A 23 57.77 10.54 -5.00
CA ILE A 23 58.02 11.48 -6.08
C ILE A 23 58.87 10.77 -7.14
N SER A 24 58.44 10.82 -8.40
CA SER A 24 59.36 10.64 -9.53
C SER A 24 59.02 11.66 -10.61
N ASN A 25 59.89 12.65 -10.73
CA ASN A 25 60.07 13.47 -11.92
C ASN A 25 60.45 12.56 -13.10
N ASP A 26 59.88 12.81 -14.27
CA ASP A 26 60.64 12.72 -15.51
C ASP A 26 60.15 13.81 -16.48
N SER A 27 61.15 14.56 -16.95
CA SER A 27 61.08 15.71 -17.83
C SER A 27 61.56 15.33 -19.23
N ASN A 28 61.15 16.15 -20.20
CA ASN A 28 61.62 16.31 -21.58
C ASN A 28 60.82 15.56 -22.65
N ASP A 29 60.14 16.30 -23.55
CA ASP A 29 60.84 16.89 -24.70
C ASP A 29 60.06 18.06 -25.35
N PHE A 30 60.81 18.97 -25.96
CA PHE A 30 60.48 20.21 -26.70
C PHE A 30 59.72 19.91 -28.04
N THR A 31 59.07 20.81 -28.81
CA THR A 31 59.36 22.20 -29.23
C THR A 31 58.13 22.85 -29.94
N GLU A 32 57.95 24.16 -29.69
CA GLU A 32 57.56 25.31 -30.55
C GLU A 32 56.24 25.37 -31.38
N VAL A 33 55.30 26.28 -31.05
CA VAL A 33 55.04 27.68 -31.58
C VAL A 33 54.12 27.63 -32.84
N GLU A 34 52.94 28.27 -32.97
CA GLU A 34 52.56 29.68 -32.75
C GLU A 34 51.02 29.87 -32.80
N ASN A 35 50.54 30.99 -32.24
CA ASN A 35 49.32 31.76 -32.53
C ASN A 35 47.93 31.24 -32.10
N GLY A 36 47.33 31.94 -31.13
CA GLY A 36 45.89 31.91 -30.89
C GLY A 36 45.48 32.36 -29.49
N GLN A 37 45.59 33.66 -29.21
CA GLN A 37 45.08 34.29 -27.99
C GLN A 37 43.55 34.34 -28.00
N ILE A 38 42.89 33.19 -27.87
CA ILE A 38 41.44 33.06 -27.72
C ILE A 38 41.14 31.97 -26.68
N ASN A 39 40.40 32.37 -25.64
CA ASN A 39 39.62 31.54 -24.70
C ASN A 39 40.21 30.98 -23.38
N SER A 40 41.26 31.54 -22.77
CA SER A 40 41.57 31.16 -21.37
C SER A 40 40.46 31.61 -20.39
N LYS A 41 39.83 32.76 -20.65
CA LYS A 41 38.69 33.27 -19.86
C LYS A 41 37.40 32.47 -20.10
N PHE A 42 37.21 31.93 -21.30
CA PHE A 42 36.04 31.15 -21.69
C PHE A 42 36.10 29.70 -21.19
N ILE A 43 37.31 29.13 -21.05
CA ILE A 43 37.53 27.81 -20.46
C ILE A 43 37.38 27.88 -18.94
N SER A 44 37.94 28.92 -18.31
CA SER A 44 37.76 29.22 -16.88
C SER A 44 36.29 29.44 -16.49
N ASP A 45 35.52 30.21 -17.28
CA ASP A 45 34.08 30.41 -17.03
C ASP A 45 33.25 29.14 -17.27
N ARG A 46 33.70 28.24 -18.16
CA ARG A 46 33.01 26.97 -18.45
C ARG A 46 33.32 25.90 -17.39
N GLU A 47 34.52 25.89 -16.84
CA GLU A 47 34.90 25.06 -15.68
C GLU A 47 34.31 25.59 -14.38
N SER A 48 34.26 26.91 -14.19
CA SER A 48 33.57 27.54 -13.07
C SER A 48 32.06 27.31 -13.13
N ARG A 49 31.42 27.41 -14.32
CA ARG A 49 30.02 26.97 -14.48
C ARG A 49 29.86 25.49 -14.22
N ARG A 50 30.73 24.60 -14.74
CA ARG A 50 30.66 23.15 -14.46
C ARG A 50 30.87 22.82 -12.98
N SER A 51 31.73 23.54 -12.27
CA SER A 51 31.96 23.35 -10.84
C SER A 51 30.80 23.91 -10.02
N LEU A 52 30.18 25.02 -10.43
CA LEU A 52 28.97 25.59 -9.82
C LEU A 52 27.71 24.76 -10.10
N THR A 53 27.59 24.07 -11.25
CA THR A 53 26.48 23.10 -11.47
C THR A 53 26.70 21.80 -10.70
N ASN A 54 27.95 21.37 -10.51
CA ASN A 54 28.26 20.17 -9.74
C ASN A 54 28.23 20.41 -8.22
N SER A 55 28.53 21.62 -7.74
CA SER A 55 28.52 21.94 -6.30
C SER A 55 27.11 22.07 -5.72
N HIS A 56 26.10 22.32 -6.54
CA HIS A 56 24.69 22.30 -6.11
C HIS A 56 24.09 20.88 -6.05
N LEU A 57 24.86 19.86 -6.47
CA LEU A 57 24.44 18.47 -6.52
C LEU A 57 25.55 17.53 -6.03
N GLU A 58 26.26 17.88 -4.96
CA GLU A 58 26.87 16.84 -4.11
C GLU A 58 25.73 16.00 -3.51
N LYS A 59 25.24 15.06 -4.32
CA LYS A 59 24.34 13.98 -3.91
C LYS A 59 25.12 13.20 -2.86
N LYS A 60 24.91 13.54 -1.59
CA LYS A 60 25.25 12.69 -0.45
C LYS A 60 24.60 11.32 -0.77
N LYS A 61 25.40 10.35 -1.23
CA LYS A 61 24.89 9.02 -1.56
C LYS A 61 24.17 8.48 -0.33
N CYS A 62 22.86 8.30 -0.43
CA CYS A 62 22.06 7.65 0.60
C CYS A 62 22.50 6.19 0.70
N ASP A 63 23.11 5.86 1.83
CA ASP A 63 23.37 4.51 2.33
C ASP A 63 24.39 3.66 1.54
N GLU A 64 25.22 2.94 2.30
CA GLU A 64 26.17 1.96 1.78
C GLU A 64 25.42 0.76 1.15
N TYR A 65 25.91 0.22 0.04
CA TYR A 65 25.26 -0.89 -0.66
C TYR A 65 25.35 -2.17 0.20
N ILE A 66 24.27 -2.49 0.89
CA ILE A 66 24.11 -3.80 1.54
C ILE A 66 23.40 -4.75 0.56
N PRO A 67 24.02 -5.88 0.18
CA PRO A 67 23.39 -6.82 -0.75
C PRO A 67 22.16 -7.48 -0.13
N GLY A 68 21.03 -7.36 -0.81
CA GLY A 68 19.79 -8.03 -0.44
C GLY A 68 19.85 -9.55 -0.65
N THR A 69 19.14 -10.31 0.18
CA THR A 69 19.12 -11.78 0.16
C THR A 69 17.81 -12.37 -0.36
N THR A 70 16.77 -11.54 -0.54
CA THR A 70 15.41 -11.98 -0.86
C THR A 70 15.28 -12.36 -2.34
N SER A 71 14.70 -13.54 -2.61
CA SER A 71 14.51 -14.02 -3.99
C SER A 71 13.43 -13.23 -4.73
N LEU A 72 13.40 -13.35 -6.07
CA LEU A 72 12.40 -12.69 -6.92
C LEU A 72 10.97 -13.12 -6.55
N GLY A 73 10.73 -14.43 -6.37
CA GLY A 73 9.41 -14.96 -6.00
C GLY A 73 8.93 -14.49 -4.63
N MET A 74 9.82 -14.45 -3.63
CA MET A 74 9.50 -13.91 -2.31
C MET A 74 9.17 -12.41 -2.36
N SER A 75 9.87 -11.67 -3.23
CA SER A 75 9.58 -10.25 -3.47
C SER A 75 8.21 -10.04 -4.14
N VAL A 76 7.81 -10.94 -5.06
CA VAL A 76 6.46 -10.95 -5.65
C VAL A 76 5.41 -11.22 -4.58
N PHE A 77 5.64 -12.18 -3.67
CA PHE A 77 4.69 -12.45 -2.57
C PHE A 77 4.58 -11.27 -1.60
N ASN A 78 5.70 -10.66 -1.22
CA ASN A 78 5.71 -9.46 -0.38
C ASN A 78 4.95 -8.30 -1.02
N LEU A 79 5.24 -8.01 -2.30
CA LEU A 79 4.60 -6.91 -3.01
C LEU A 79 3.12 -7.20 -3.27
N SER A 80 2.77 -8.44 -3.62
CA SER A 80 1.37 -8.86 -3.78
C SER A 80 0.60 -8.73 -2.46
N ASN A 81 1.16 -9.15 -1.33
CA ASN A 81 0.53 -8.99 -0.02
C ASN A 81 0.36 -7.51 0.37
N ALA A 82 1.30 -6.64 -0.03
CA ALA A 82 1.18 -5.20 0.14
C ALA A 82 0.07 -4.57 -0.71
N ILE A 83 -0.20 -5.10 -1.91
CA ILE A 83 -1.31 -4.63 -2.77
C ILE A 83 -2.64 -5.19 -2.27
N MET A 84 -2.76 -6.53 -2.20
CA MET A 84 -3.92 -7.35 -1.79
C MET A 84 -4.83 -6.70 -0.74
N GLY A 85 -4.22 -6.37 0.40
CA GLY A 85 -4.81 -5.87 1.63
C GLY A 85 -6.31 -6.04 1.88
N SER A 86 -6.92 -5.05 2.55
CA SER A 86 -8.35 -5.04 2.86
C SER A 86 -9.18 -4.50 1.71
N GLY A 87 -8.53 -3.90 0.71
CA GLY A 87 -9.18 -3.26 -0.43
C GLY A 87 -10.06 -4.24 -1.20
N ILE A 88 -9.66 -5.52 -1.28
CA ILE A 88 -10.41 -6.58 -1.95
C ILE A 88 -11.87 -6.71 -1.48
N LEU A 89 -12.14 -6.49 -0.18
CA LEU A 89 -13.48 -6.61 0.40
C LEU A 89 -14.41 -5.46 -0.02
N GLY A 90 -13.86 -4.30 -0.39
CA GLY A 90 -14.60 -3.14 -0.85
C GLY A 90 -14.83 -3.10 -2.38
N LEU A 91 -14.16 -3.96 -3.15
CA LEU A 91 -14.22 -3.90 -4.61
C LEU A 91 -15.56 -4.36 -5.20
N ALA A 92 -16.21 -5.35 -4.58
CA ALA A 92 -17.56 -5.74 -4.99
C ALA A 92 -18.57 -4.60 -4.79
N PHE A 93 -18.40 -3.82 -3.70
CA PHE A 93 -19.20 -2.62 -3.47
C PHE A 93 -18.92 -1.53 -4.50
N ALA A 94 -17.65 -1.31 -4.87
CA ALA A 94 -17.30 -0.39 -5.95
C ALA A 94 -17.97 -0.81 -7.27
N LEU A 95 -17.89 -2.11 -7.64
CA LEU A 95 -18.51 -2.65 -8.84
C LEU A 95 -20.04 -2.48 -8.84
N ALA A 96 -20.69 -2.75 -7.70
CA ALA A 96 -22.14 -2.60 -7.56
C ALA A 96 -22.63 -1.16 -7.80
N ASN A 97 -21.80 -0.15 -7.54
CA ASN A 97 -22.15 1.26 -7.67
C ASN A 97 -21.66 1.92 -8.97
N THR A 98 -20.77 1.27 -9.74
CA THR A 98 -20.33 1.77 -11.06
C THR A 98 -20.92 0.96 -12.22
N GLY A 99 -21.33 -0.28 -11.97
CA GLY A 99 -21.59 -1.27 -13.02
C GLY A 99 -20.32 -1.93 -13.53
N ILE A 100 -20.49 -3.05 -14.24
CA ILE A 100 -19.39 -3.94 -14.66
C ILE A 100 -18.40 -3.26 -15.61
N LEU A 101 -18.91 -2.57 -16.64
CA LEU A 101 -18.07 -1.97 -17.69
C LEU A 101 -17.23 -0.83 -17.14
N LEU A 102 -17.87 0.10 -16.42
CA LEU A 102 -17.17 1.23 -15.81
C LEU A 102 -16.18 0.76 -14.74
N PHE A 103 -16.54 -0.23 -13.92
CA PHE A 103 -15.61 -0.83 -12.96
C PHE A 103 -14.36 -1.40 -13.64
N LEU A 104 -14.54 -2.19 -14.70
CA LEU A 104 -13.42 -2.78 -15.44
C LEU A 104 -12.49 -1.71 -16.01
N VAL A 105 -13.05 -0.67 -16.62
CA VAL A 105 -12.27 0.47 -17.15
C VAL A 105 -11.48 1.13 -16.01
N LEU A 106 -12.13 1.47 -14.89
CA LEU A 106 -11.47 2.10 -13.75
C LEU A 106 -10.37 1.20 -13.15
N LEU A 107 -10.63 -0.10 -13.01
CA LEU A 107 -9.68 -1.08 -12.47
C LEU A 107 -8.44 -1.20 -13.37
N VAL A 108 -8.63 -1.31 -14.69
CA VAL A 108 -7.53 -1.35 -15.67
C VAL A 108 -6.75 -0.04 -15.65
N SER A 109 -7.44 1.11 -15.67
CA SER A 109 -6.80 2.42 -15.63
C SER A 109 -5.93 2.60 -14.39
N VAL A 110 -6.46 2.36 -13.19
CA VAL A 110 -5.67 2.51 -11.95
C VAL A 110 -4.51 1.52 -11.89
N THR A 111 -4.67 0.30 -12.41
CA THR A 111 -3.59 -0.70 -12.49
C THR A 111 -2.44 -0.20 -13.37
N LEU A 112 -2.74 0.28 -14.58
CA LEU A 112 -1.72 0.79 -15.52
C LEU A 112 -1.04 2.05 -14.97
N LEU A 113 -1.82 2.96 -14.38
CA LEU A 113 -1.32 4.20 -13.78
C LEU A 113 -0.42 3.91 -12.57
N SER A 114 -0.75 2.91 -11.75
CA SER A 114 0.08 2.47 -10.62
C SER A 114 1.39 1.82 -11.08
N ILE A 115 1.36 0.98 -12.12
CA ILE A 115 2.59 0.39 -12.70
C ILE A 115 3.51 1.49 -13.24
N TYR A 116 2.95 2.48 -13.95
CA TYR A 116 3.71 3.62 -14.45
C TYR A 116 4.30 4.46 -13.31
N SER A 117 3.53 4.67 -12.25
CA SER A 117 3.99 5.40 -11.07
C SER A 117 5.16 4.72 -10.36
N ILE A 118 5.11 3.39 -10.19
CA ILE A 118 6.23 2.61 -9.68
C ILE A 118 7.46 2.75 -10.58
N HIS A 119 7.29 2.74 -11.90
CA HIS A 119 8.39 2.97 -12.82
C HIS A 119 9.06 4.34 -12.57
N LEU A 120 8.27 5.41 -12.42
CA LEU A 120 8.80 6.74 -12.09
C LEU A 120 9.54 6.75 -10.75
N LEU A 121 8.96 6.13 -9.72
CA LEU A 121 9.58 6.03 -8.40
C LEU A 121 10.92 5.29 -8.43
N LEU A 122 11.00 4.17 -9.16
CA LEU A 122 12.24 3.40 -9.32
C LEU A 122 13.32 4.17 -10.09
N VAL A 123 12.94 4.98 -11.09
CA VAL A 123 13.89 5.89 -11.76
C VAL A 123 14.42 6.91 -10.75
N CYS A 124 13.55 7.53 -9.95
CA CYS A 124 13.97 8.51 -8.94
C CYS A 124 14.93 7.90 -7.90
N SER A 125 14.64 6.69 -7.43
CA SER A 125 15.50 5.96 -6.49
C SER A 125 16.87 5.64 -7.11
N LYS A 126 16.91 5.22 -8.38
CA LYS A 126 18.16 4.96 -9.10
C LYS A 126 19.03 6.21 -9.26
N GLU A 127 18.43 7.34 -9.60
CA GLU A 127 19.16 8.60 -9.82
C GLU A 127 19.67 9.23 -8.51
N THR A 128 18.95 9.07 -7.42
CA THR A 128 19.34 9.61 -6.11
C THR A 128 20.21 8.67 -5.28
N GLY A 129 20.08 7.37 -5.52
CA GLY A 129 20.68 6.31 -4.70
C GLY A 129 19.89 6.01 -3.42
N CYS A 130 18.83 6.76 -3.09
CA CYS A 130 18.07 6.53 -1.87
C CYS A 130 17.05 5.39 -2.03
N MET A 131 17.02 4.51 -1.03
CA MET A 131 16.11 3.36 -0.94
C MET A 131 15.02 3.56 0.13
N VAL A 132 14.94 4.78 0.70
CA VAL A 132 13.94 5.19 1.69
C VAL A 132 13.13 6.33 1.07
N TYR A 133 11.81 6.21 1.10
CA TYR A 133 10.93 7.14 0.38
C TYR A 133 11.00 8.55 0.97
N GLU A 134 11.07 8.66 2.30
CA GLU A 134 11.19 9.93 3.03
C GLU A 134 12.51 10.64 2.73
N LYS A 135 13.62 9.89 2.66
CA LYS A 135 14.94 10.42 2.27
C LYS A 135 14.94 10.92 0.83
N LEU A 136 14.25 10.21 -0.06
CA LEU A 136 14.07 10.63 -1.46
C LEU A 136 13.34 11.98 -1.53
N GLY A 137 12.27 12.16 -0.75
CA GLY A 137 11.57 13.43 -0.60
C GLY A 137 12.44 14.54 -0.01
N GLU A 138 13.23 14.23 1.02
CA GLU A 138 14.18 15.16 1.67
C GLU A 138 15.25 15.65 0.69
N GLN A 139 15.81 14.77 -0.13
CA GLN A 139 16.87 15.12 -1.07
C GLN A 139 16.37 16.02 -2.22
N ILE A 140 15.14 15.82 -2.69
CA ILE A 140 14.62 16.52 -3.87
C ILE A 140 13.90 17.82 -3.51
N PHE A 141 13.13 17.82 -2.42
CA PHE A 141 12.29 18.94 -2.00
C PHE A 141 12.68 19.51 -0.64
N GLY A 142 13.74 19.01 0.01
CA GLY A 142 14.14 19.43 1.34
C GLY A 142 13.18 18.92 2.41
N THR A 143 13.22 19.57 3.58
CA THR A 143 12.32 19.26 4.71
C THR A 143 10.83 19.22 4.37
N PRO A 144 10.24 20.13 3.55
CA PRO A 144 8.82 20.02 3.23
C PRO A 144 8.51 18.75 2.44
N GLY A 145 9.38 18.33 1.53
CA GLY A 145 9.27 17.06 0.82
C GLY A 145 9.25 15.86 1.75
N LYS A 146 10.18 15.84 2.72
CA LYS A 146 10.23 14.82 3.77
C LYS A 146 8.90 14.70 4.50
N MET A 147 8.34 15.85 4.94
CA MET A 147 7.10 15.89 5.71
C MET A 147 5.88 15.42 4.90
N ILE A 148 5.80 15.78 3.61
CA ILE A 148 4.69 15.35 2.73
C ILE A 148 4.76 13.84 2.47
N VAL A 149 5.95 13.30 2.17
CA VAL A 149 6.12 11.85 1.95
C VAL A 149 5.83 11.07 3.24
N PHE A 150 6.35 11.55 4.37
CA PHE A 150 6.06 10.96 5.68
C PHE A 150 4.57 10.97 6.00
N GLY A 151 3.89 12.12 5.83
CA GLY A 151 2.47 12.28 6.14
C GLY A 151 1.58 11.41 5.27
N SER A 152 1.81 11.40 3.96
CA SER A 152 1.04 10.56 3.02
C SER A 152 1.28 9.06 3.24
N THR A 153 2.53 8.64 3.47
CA THR A 153 2.88 7.26 3.76
C THR A 153 2.28 6.78 5.09
N SER A 154 2.38 7.60 6.13
CA SER A 154 1.82 7.30 7.45
C SER A 154 0.30 7.21 7.39
N LEU A 155 -0.36 8.17 6.73
CA LEU A 155 -1.82 8.16 6.56
C LEU A 155 -2.30 6.93 5.80
N GLN A 156 -1.60 6.53 4.73
CA GLN A 156 -1.93 5.32 3.96
C GLN A 156 -1.82 4.05 4.82
N ASN A 157 -0.68 3.87 5.49
CA ASN A 157 -0.42 2.67 6.27
C ASN A 157 -1.32 2.60 7.51
N VAL A 158 -1.58 3.73 8.18
CA VAL A 158 -2.58 3.81 9.26
C VAL A 158 -3.98 3.49 8.73
N GLY A 159 -4.37 4.05 7.58
CA GLY A 159 -5.64 3.74 6.92
C GLY A 159 -5.83 2.26 6.64
N ALA A 160 -4.79 1.60 6.14
CA ALA A 160 -4.80 0.16 5.90
C ALA A 160 -4.80 -0.69 7.19
N MET A 161 -4.14 -0.24 8.26
CA MET A 161 -4.27 -0.89 9.56
C MET A 161 -5.67 -0.72 10.15
N LEU A 162 -6.29 0.47 10.00
CA LEU A 162 -7.67 0.73 10.45
C LEU A 162 -8.66 -0.18 9.74
N SER A 163 -8.54 -0.37 8.43
CA SER A 163 -9.42 -1.29 7.70
C SER A 163 -9.20 -2.74 8.13
N TYR A 164 -7.97 -3.20 8.37
CA TYR A 164 -7.74 -4.54 8.91
C TYR A 164 -8.37 -4.74 10.29
N LEU A 165 -8.17 -3.80 11.21
CA LEU A 165 -8.77 -3.90 12.54
C LEU A 165 -10.30 -3.77 12.47
N PHE A 166 -10.84 -3.08 11.47
CA PHE A 166 -12.29 -3.01 11.25
C PHE A 166 -12.86 -4.37 10.82
N ILE A 167 -12.14 -5.12 9.98
CA ILE A 167 -12.49 -6.51 9.64
C ILE A 167 -12.52 -7.36 10.92
N VAL A 168 -11.49 -7.26 11.76
CA VAL A 168 -11.44 -8.00 13.03
C VAL A 168 -12.62 -7.60 13.93
N LYS A 169 -12.91 -6.30 14.07
CA LYS A 169 -14.01 -5.76 14.87
C LYS A 169 -15.38 -6.31 14.45
N ASN A 170 -15.66 -6.48 13.16
CA ASN A 170 -16.99 -6.87 12.69
C ASN A 170 -17.14 -8.37 12.42
N GLU A 171 -16.08 -9.01 11.92
CA GLU A 171 -16.15 -10.40 11.47
C GLU A 171 -15.81 -11.39 12.60
N LEU A 172 -14.90 -11.05 13.52
CA LEU A 172 -14.56 -11.94 14.63
C LEU A 172 -15.76 -12.25 15.56
N PRO A 173 -16.59 -11.26 15.98
CA PRO A 173 -17.82 -11.55 16.71
C PRO A 173 -18.72 -12.54 15.99
N SER A 174 -18.87 -12.36 14.66
CA SER A 174 -19.74 -13.18 13.83
C SER A 174 -19.23 -14.61 13.71
N ALA A 175 -17.90 -14.82 13.70
CA ALA A 175 -17.29 -16.15 13.77
C ALA A 175 -17.50 -16.83 15.13
N ILE A 176 -17.35 -16.09 16.24
CA ILE A 176 -17.52 -16.63 17.59
C ILE A 176 -19.00 -17.02 17.84
N LYS A 177 -19.94 -16.17 17.43
CA LYS A 177 -21.39 -16.47 17.50
C LYS A 177 -21.74 -17.79 16.79
N PHE A 178 -21.15 -18.02 15.61
CA PHE A 178 -21.35 -19.26 14.86
C PHE A 178 -20.82 -20.48 15.62
N LEU A 179 -19.60 -20.41 16.17
CA LEU A 179 -18.98 -21.53 16.88
C LEU A 179 -19.72 -21.91 18.17
N MET A 180 -20.38 -20.94 18.83
CA MET A 180 -21.06 -21.17 20.11
C MET A 180 -22.51 -21.67 19.98
N GLY A 181 -23.12 -21.60 18.79
CA GLY A 181 -24.38 -22.29 18.48
C GLY A 181 -25.60 -21.93 19.34
N LYS A 182 -25.64 -20.79 20.05
CA LYS A 182 -26.77 -20.41 20.93
C LYS A 182 -27.18 -18.93 20.90
N GLU A 183 -28.49 -18.74 21.11
CA GLU A 183 -29.33 -17.55 21.00
C GLU A 183 -29.10 -16.47 22.09
N GLU A 184 -28.90 -15.23 21.62
CA GLU A 184 -29.55 -13.95 22.00
C GLU A 184 -29.68 -13.50 23.46
N THR A 185 -29.33 -14.26 24.49
CA THR A 185 -29.76 -13.88 25.86
C THR A 185 -28.82 -13.01 26.68
N PHE A 186 -27.56 -12.80 26.28
CA PHE A 186 -26.71 -11.78 26.91
C PHE A 186 -25.74 -11.14 25.91
N SER A 187 -25.55 -9.82 25.99
CA SER A 187 -24.47 -9.11 25.29
C SER A 187 -23.15 -9.43 26.00
N GLU A 188 -22.63 -10.63 25.77
CA GLU A 188 -21.42 -11.08 26.42
C GLU A 188 -20.21 -10.31 25.88
N TRP A 189 -19.29 -9.95 26.78
CA TRP A 189 -18.10 -9.14 26.48
C TRP A 189 -17.21 -9.78 25.38
N TYR A 190 -17.26 -11.10 25.23
CA TYR A 190 -16.51 -11.84 24.22
C TYR A 190 -17.16 -11.79 22.82
N VAL A 191 -18.34 -11.19 22.68
CA VAL A 191 -19.03 -10.99 21.39
C VAL A 191 -19.03 -9.50 21.00
N ASP A 192 -18.69 -8.59 21.92
CA ASP A 192 -18.54 -7.18 21.57
C ASP A 192 -17.28 -6.99 20.69
N GLY A 193 -17.50 -6.63 19.43
CA GLY A 193 -16.43 -6.35 18.46
C GLY A 193 -15.43 -5.30 18.93
N ARG A 194 -15.86 -4.34 19.76
CA ARG A 194 -14.98 -3.31 20.34
C ARG A 194 -14.01 -3.89 21.36
N ILE A 195 -14.47 -4.83 22.18
CA ILE A 195 -13.62 -5.50 23.19
C ILE A 195 -12.70 -6.51 22.50
N LEU A 196 -13.24 -7.24 21.52
CA LEU A 196 -12.48 -8.23 20.76
C LEU A 196 -11.33 -7.63 19.96
N VAL A 197 -11.54 -6.50 19.26
CA VAL A 197 -10.46 -5.86 18.49
C VAL A 197 -9.32 -5.38 19.40
N VAL A 198 -9.65 -4.85 20.59
CA VAL A 198 -8.68 -4.47 21.62
C VAL A 198 -7.92 -5.70 22.12
N THR A 199 -8.64 -6.77 22.44
CA THR A 199 -8.06 -8.03 22.93
C THR A 199 -7.10 -8.64 21.91
N VAL A 200 -7.52 -8.77 20.64
CA VAL A 200 -6.67 -9.27 19.55
C VAL A 200 -5.44 -8.38 19.35
N THR A 201 -5.62 -7.05 19.44
CA THR A 201 -4.49 -6.13 19.31
C THR A 201 -3.45 -6.38 20.38
N PHE A 202 -3.82 -6.39 21.66
CA PHE A 202 -2.84 -6.51 22.74
C PHE A 202 -2.30 -7.92 22.93
N CYS A 203 -3.11 -8.96 22.68
CA CYS A 203 -2.69 -10.35 22.87
C CYS A 203 -1.93 -10.93 21.68
N ILE A 204 -2.21 -10.48 20.45
CA ILE A 204 -1.66 -11.09 19.23
C ILE A 204 -0.85 -10.07 18.42
N ILE A 205 -1.40 -8.90 18.10
CA ILE A 205 -0.73 -7.95 17.20
C ILE A 205 0.46 -7.27 17.87
N LEU A 206 0.32 -6.83 19.13
CA LEU A 206 1.39 -6.19 19.90
C LEU A 206 2.66 -7.05 19.97
N PRO A 207 2.63 -8.33 20.40
CA PRO A 207 3.85 -9.13 20.43
C PRO A 207 4.45 -9.31 19.04
N LEU A 208 3.63 -9.45 17.99
CA LEU A 208 4.13 -9.52 16.60
C LEU A 208 4.81 -8.22 16.15
N CYS A 209 4.27 -7.05 16.51
CA CYS A 209 4.84 -5.74 16.18
C CYS A 209 6.15 -5.43 16.94
N LEU A 210 6.37 -6.08 18.08
CA LEU A 210 7.59 -5.94 18.89
C LEU A 210 8.75 -6.82 18.39
N LEU A 211 8.50 -7.74 17.43
CA LEU A 211 9.56 -8.55 16.84
C LEU A 211 10.56 -7.65 16.07
N LYS A 212 11.85 -7.82 16.39
CA LYS A 212 12.94 -7.01 15.85
C LYS A 212 13.33 -7.41 14.42
N ASN A 213 13.19 -8.69 14.09
CA ASN A 213 13.63 -9.27 12.82
C ASN A 213 12.42 -9.72 12.01
N LEU A 214 12.16 -9.04 10.89
CA LEU A 214 11.10 -9.41 9.95
C LEU A 214 11.58 -10.39 8.87
N GLY A 215 12.70 -11.09 9.07
CA GLY A 215 13.25 -12.03 8.07
C GLY A 215 12.30 -13.16 7.65
N TYR A 216 11.20 -13.38 8.39
CA TYR A 216 10.15 -14.36 8.07
C TYR A 216 8.95 -13.79 7.30
N LEU A 217 8.93 -12.48 6.99
CA LEU A 217 7.77 -11.79 6.40
C LEU A 217 7.36 -12.34 5.03
N GLY A 218 8.31 -12.86 4.26
CA GLY A 218 8.01 -13.47 2.97
C GLY A 218 7.15 -14.72 3.09
N TYR A 219 7.38 -15.54 4.10
CA TYR A 219 6.60 -16.75 4.33
C TYR A 219 5.20 -16.42 4.85
N THR A 220 5.09 -15.47 5.77
CA THR A 220 3.79 -15.01 6.28
C THR A 220 2.97 -14.31 5.19
N SER A 221 3.62 -13.55 4.30
CA SER A 221 2.98 -12.93 3.13
C SER A 221 2.44 -13.96 2.13
N GLY A 222 3.21 -15.03 1.87
CA GLY A 222 2.74 -16.15 1.03
C GLY A 222 1.53 -16.87 1.63
N PHE A 223 1.55 -17.10 2.95
CA PHE A 223 0.41 -17.70 3.66
C PHE A 223 -0.84 -16.80 3.64
N SER A 224 -0.68 -15.50 3.89
CA SER A 224 -1.75 -14.49 3.78
C SER A 224 -2.38 -14.50 2.38
N LEU A 225 -1.54 -14.50 1.34
CA LEU A 225 -2.01 -14.55 -0.04
C LEU A 225 -2.76 -15.86 -0.35
N SER A 226 -2.30 -17.00 0.16
CA SER A 226 -3.00 -18.28 0.00
C SER A 226 -4.40 -18.27 0.64
N CYS A 227 -4.55 -17.69 1.84
CA CYS A 227 -5.86 -17.51 2.49
C CYS A 227 -6.82 -16.67 1.64
N MET A 228 -6.29 -15.69 0.93
CA MET A 228 -7.08 -14.81 0.08
C MET A 228 -7.45 -15.43 -1.27
N VAL A 229 -6.59 -16.29 -1.83
CA VAL A 229 -6.96 -17.15 -2.97
C VAL A 229 -8.06 -18.11 -2.56
N PHE A 230 -8.00 -18.68 -1.34
CA PHE A 230 -9.08 -19.50 -0.80
C PHE A 230 -10.40 -18.71 -0.66
N PHE A 231 -10.35 -17.48 -0.17
CA PHE A 231 -11.50 -16.57 -0.16
C PHE A 231 -12.10 -16.38 -1.56
N LEU A 232 -11.27 -16.11 -2.58
CA LEU A 232 -11.73 -15.97 -3.96
C LEU A 232 -12.45 -17.25 -4.45
N VAL A 233 -11.86 -18.43 -4.22
CA VAL A 233 -12.46 -19.71 -4.62
C VAL A 233 -13.83 -19.89 -3.98
N VAL A 234 -13.99 -19.56 -2.70
CA VAL A 234 -15.29 -19.67 -2.02
C VAL A 234 -16.29 -18.64 -2.52
N VAL A 235 -15.88 -17.40 -2.82
CA VAL A 235 -16.77 -16.40 -3.44
C VAL A 235 -17.31 -16.90 -4.79
N ILE A 236 -16.44 -17.47 -5.63
CA ILE A 236 -16.85 -18.08 -6.91
C ILE A 236 -17.83 -19.22 -6.64
N TYR A 237 -17.49 -20.14 -5.73
CA TYR A 237 -18.35 -21.27 -5.40
C TYR A 237 -19.73 -20.83 -4.89
N LYS A 238 -19.78 -19.83 -3.99
CA LYS A 238 -21.01 -19.32 -3.41
C LYS A 238 -21.89 -18.62 -4.42
N LYS A 239 -21.32 -17.96 -5.43
CA LYS A 239 -22.11 -17.42 -6.54
C LYS A 239 -22.96 -18.49 -7.24
N PHE A 240 -22.42 -19.70 -7.41
CA PHE A 240 -23.13 -20.80 -8.05
C PHE A 240 -24.08 -21.54 -7.10
N GLN A 241 -23.87 -21.46 -5.79
CA GLN A 241 -24.77 -22.04 -4.79
C GLN A 241 -25.96 -21.16 -4.44
N ILE A 242 -25.77 -19.84 -4.33
CA ILE A 242 -26.81 -18.90 -3.91
C ILE A 242 -27.58 -18.49 -5.17
N PRO A 243 -28.80 -19.02 -5.39
CA PRO A 243 -29.64 -18.55 -6.48
C PRO A 243 -30.01 -17.09 -6.23
N CYS A 244 -30.22 -16.32 -7.30
CA CYS A 244 -30.80 -15.00 -7.12
C CYS A 244 -32.23 -15.17 -6.61
N ASP A 245 -32.61 -14.37 -5.61
CA ASP A 245 -33.87 -14.48 -4.85
C ASP A 245 -35.07 -13.98 -5.69
N GLY A 246 -35.28 -14.64 -6.83
CA GLY A 246 -36.33 -14.39 -7.82
C GLY A 246 -36.91 -15.67 -8.43
N GLN A 247 -36.49 -16.85 -7.95
CA GLN A 247 -37.03 -18.16 -8.34
C GLN A 247 -37.36 -19.04 -7.12
N GLY A 248 -37.93 -18.42 -6.09
CA GLY A 248 -38.46 -19.08 -4.90
C GLY A 248 -39.96 -18.91 -4.70
N LEU A 249 -40.76 -18.85 -5.79
CA LEU A 249 -42.22 -18.99 -5.67
C LEU A 249 -42.56 -20.48 -5.70
N ASN A 250 -42.50 -21.09 -4.52
CA ASN A 250 -43.38 -22.21 -4.23
C ASN A 250 -44.82 -21.77 -4.50
N ALA A 251 -45.61 -22.70 -5.03
CA ALA A 251 -46.98 -22.55 -5.49
C ALA A 251 -47.86 -21.63 -4.62
N THR A 252 -48.84 -20.99 -5.27
CA THR A 252 -49.99 -20.24 -4.71
C THR A 252 -49.70 -18.86 -4.12
N SER A 253 -49.46 -17.86 -4.98
CA SER A 253 -50.15 -16.56 -4.94
C SER A 253 -49.74 -15.69 -6.13
N SER A 254 -50.44 -15.85 -7.25
CA SER A 254 -50.46 -14.86 -8.32
C SER A 254 -51.27 -13.66 -7.82
N ILE A 255 -50.61 -12.59 -7.38
CA ILE A 255 -51.02 -11.18 -7.48
C ILE A 255 -49.90 -10.36 -6.82
N LEU A 256 -49.29 -9.45 -7.61
CA LEU A 256 -48.33 -8.41 -7.22
C LEU A 256 -46.81 -8.73 -7.33
N SER A 257 -46.31 -9.03 -8.54
CA SER A 257 -44.85 -9.05 -8.79
C SER A 257 -44.48 -8.53 -10.18
N ASN A 258 -44.67 -7.22 -10.40
CA ASN A 258 -44.08 -6.49 -11.55
C ASN A 258 -42.77 -5.76 -11.17
N SER A 259 -42.29 -5.92 -9.94
CA SER A 259 -41.14 -5.18 -9.37
C SER A 259 -39.92 -6.06 -9.07
N SER A 260 -40.00 -7.38 -9.23
CA SER A 260 -38.90 -8.31 -8.92
C SER A 260 -38.03 -8.71 -10.12
N GLU A 261 -38.40 -8.38 -11.36
CA GLU A 261 -37.60 -8.73 -12.55
C GLU A 261 -36.31 -7.90 -12.72
N HIS A 262 -36.16 -6.80 -11.99
CA HIS A 262 -35.04 -5.86 -12.16
C HIS A 262 -33.85 -6.09 -11.20
N THR A 263 -33.98 -6.96 -10.19
CA THR A 263 -32.97 -7.08 -9.11
C THR A 263 -31.82 -8.02 -9.45
N CYS A 264 -32.02 -8.98 -10.36
CA CYS A 264 -31.04 -10.03 -10.71
C CYS A 264 -30.38 -9.82 -12.08
N LYS A 265 -30.48 -8.62 -12.65
CA LYS A 265 -29.90 -8.30 -13.97
C LYS A 265 -28.58 -7.54 -13.78
N PRO A 266 -27.47 -8.02 -14.36
CA PRO A 266 -26.20 -7.31 -14.27
C PRO A 266 -26.31 -5.96 -14.99
N LYS A 267 -25.89 -4.90 -14.32
CA LYS A 267 -25.85 -3.56 -14.87
C LYS A 267 -24.44 -3.22 -15.34
N TYR A 268 -24.32 -2.71 -16.55
CA TYR A 268 -23.03 -2.40 -17.16
C TYR A 268 -22.48 -1.04 -16.72
N VAL A 269 -23.36 -0.04 -16.58
CA VAL A 269 -23.01 1.31 -16.16
C VAL A 269 -24.06 1.83 -15.18
N ILE A 270 -23.62 2.33 -14.04
CA ILE A 270 -24.44 2.94 -13.00
C ILE A 270 -23.75 4.21 -12.54
N PHE A 271 -24.53 5.28 -12.37
CA PHE A 271 -24.11 6.49 -11.67
C PHE A 271 -25.11 6.76 -10.55
N ASN A 272 -24.64 6.62 -9.31
CA ASN A 272 -25.38 6.93 -8.10
C ASN A 272 -24.52 7.78 -7.15
N SER A 273 -25.08 8.23 -6.01
CA SER A 273 -24.30 9.04 -5.05
C SER A 273 -23.10 8.27 -4.48
N LYS A 274 -23.19 6.95 -4.37
CA LYS A 274 -22.15 6.06 -3.84
C LYS A 274 -21.02 5.80 -4.84
N THR A 275 -21.20 6.08 -6.14
CA THR A 275 -20.17 5.96 -7.18
C THR A 275 -18.93 6.78 -6.86
N VAL A 276 -19.09 7.88 -6.10
CA VAL A 276 -17.99 8.73 -5.60
C VAL A 276 -16.93 7.92 -4.83
N TYR A 277 -17.33 6.84 -4.14
CA TYR A 277 -16.41 6.00 -3.36
C TYR A 277 -15.71 4.91 -4.17
N ALA A 278 -16.12 4.65 -5.42
CA ALA A 278 -15.56 3.56 -6.21
C ALA A 278 -14.08 3.80 -6.58
N LEU A 279 -13.78 4.98 -7.14
CA LEU A 279 -12.41 5.32 -7.53
C LEU A 279 -11.45 5.44 -6.32
N PRO A 280 -11.82 6.07 -5.18
CA PRO A 280 -11.03 6.03 -3.95
C PRO A 280 -10.79 4.62 -3.42
N THR A 281 -11.79 3.74 -3.48
CA THR A 281 -11.65 2.33 -3.04
C THR A 281 -10.66 1.57 -3.91
N ILE A 282 -10.75 1.73 -5.23
CA ILE A 282 -9.81 1.11 -6.18
C ILE A 282 -8.40 1.68 -6.00
N ALA A 283 -8.28 3.01 -5.85
CA ALA A 283 -6.99 3.66 -5.61
C ALA A 283 -6.35 3.12 -4.33
N PHE A 284 -7.08 3.12 -3.21
CA PHE A 284 -6.63 2.55 -1.94
C PHE A 284 -6.17 1.09 -2.08
N ALA A 285 -6.91 0.25 -2.82
CA ALA A 285 -6.58 -1.16 -3.01
C ALA A 285 -5.30 -1.41 -3.83
N PHE A 286 -4.81 -0.43 -4.61
CA PHE A 286 -3.61 -0.57 -5.43
C PHE A 286 -2.39 0.21 -4.91
N VAL A 287 -2.49 0.87 -3.75
CA VAL A 287 -1.34 1.55 -3.16
C VAL A 287 -0.38 0.54 -2.52
N CYS A 288 0.78 0.36 -3.15
CA CYS A 288 1.91 -0.36 -2.55
C CYS A 288 3.21 0.47 -2.51
N HIS A 289 3.15 1.72 -2.96
CA HIS A 289 4.29 2.63 -3.12
C HIS A 289 5.21 2.72 -1.90
N PRO A 290 4.70 2.82 -0.65
CA PRO A 290 5.56 2.81 0.54
C PRO A 290 6.42 1.56 0.73
N SER A 291 5.94 0.40 0.25
CA SER A 291 6.59 -0.89 0.44
C SER A 291 7.56 -1.22 -0.70
N VAL A 292 7.48 -0.53 -1.84
CA VAL A 292 8.29 -0.83 -3.03
C VAL A 292 9.77 -0.62 -2.78
N LEU A 293 10.20 0.53 -2.22
CA LEU A 293 11.62 0.81 -2.02
C LEU A 293 12.26 -0.11 -0.95
N PRO A 294 11.61 -0.40 0.20
CA PRO A 294 12.09 -1.43 1.12
C PRO A 294 12.25 -2.80 0.47
N ILE A 295 11.24 -3.29 -0.27
CA ILE A 295 11.33 -4.57 -0.99
C ILE A 295 12.46 -4.54 -2.04
N TYR A 296 12.63 -3.41 -2.73
CA TYR A 296 13.70 -3.24 -3.70
C TYR A 296 15.09 -3.28 -3.06
N SER A 297 15.23 -2.78 -1.84
CA SER A 297 16.49 -2.81 -1.09
C SER A 297 16.90 -4.22 -0.67
N GLU A 298 15.93 -5.09 -0.38
CA GLU A 298 16.15 -6.49 0.04
C GLU A 298 16.27 -7.47 -1.13
N LEU A 299 15.92 -7.05 -2.36
CA LEU A 299 15.93 -7.89 -3.54
C LEU A 299 17.36 -8.35 -3.89
N LYS A 300 17.54 -9.67 -4.04
CA LYS A 300 18.81 -10.27 -4.47
C LYS A 300 19.21 -9.80 -5.87
N ASP A 301 20.47 -9.39 -6.01
CA ASP A 301 21.05 -8.87 -7.26
C ASP A 301 20.17 -7.77 -7.86
N ARG A 302 19.85 -6.77 -7.02
CA ARG A 302 18.84 -5.75 -7.28
C ARG A 302 19.11 -5.01 -8.58
N SER A 303 18.09 -4.89 -9.42
CA SER A 303 18.10 -4.04 -10.61
C SER A 303 16.72 -3.46 -10.86
N GLN A 304 16.67 -2.27 -11.47
CA GLN A 304 15.40 -1.62 -11.81
C GLN A 304 14.51 -2.53 -12.66
N LYS A 305 15.10 -3.25 -13.64
CA LYS A 305 14.38 -4.20 -14.50
C LYS A 305 13.76 -5.35 -13.70
N LYS A 306 14.50 -5.92 -12.74
CA LYS A 306 13.99 -7.00 -11.88
C LYS A 306 12.86 -6.50 -10.98
N MET A 307 13.00 -5.32 -10.38
CA MET A 307 11.94 -4.77 -9.52
C MET A 307 10.69 -4.37 -10.32
N GLN A 308 10.86 -3.87 -11.54
CA GLN A 308 9.74 -3.63 -12.44
C GLN A 308 9.03 -4.94 -12.83
N LEU A 309 9.79 -6.02 -13.08
CA LEU A 309 9.22 -7.34 -13.35
C LEU A 309 8.43 -7.86 -12.14
N VAL A 310 8.99 -7.76 -10.92
CA VAL A 310 8.29 -8.09 -9.67
C VAL A 310 6.99 -7.32 -9.56
N SER A 311 7.02 -6.01 -9.86
CA SER A 311 5.85 -5.14 -9.83
C SER A 311 4.80 -5.55 -10.86
N ASN A 312 5.19 -5.75 -12.13
CA ASN A 312 4.28 -6.12 -13.21
C ASN A 312 3.57 -7.47 -12.92
N ILE A 313 4.32 -8.47 -12.43
CA ILE A 313 3.74 -9.77 -12.06
C ILE A 313 2.76 -9.60 -10.90
N SER A 314 3.14 -8.85 -9.86
CA SER A 314 2.29 -8.62 -8.68
C SER A 314 1.00 -7.88 -9.05
N PHE A 315 1.08 -6.78 -9.80
CA PHE A 315 -0.10 -6.03 -10.25
C PHE A 315 -1.01 -6.86 -11.16
N PHE A 316 -0.46 -7.67 -12.06
CA PHE A 316 -1.27 -8.55 -12.91
C PHE A 316 -2.00 -9.62 -12.10
N ALA A 317 -1.31 -10.26 -11.15
CA ALA A 317 -1.92 -11.25 -10.26
C ALA A 317 -3.04 -10.64 -9.40
N MET A 318 -2.79 -9.44 -8.84
CA MET A 318 -3.79 -8.73 -8.03
C MET A 318 -4.96 -8.23 -8.86
N PHE A 319 -4.72 -7.72 -10.06
CA PHE A 319 -5.79 -7.34 -10.99
C PHE A 319 -6.75 -8.50 -11.25
N LEU A 320 -6.22 -9.70 -11.52
CA LEU A 320 -7.05 -10.88 -11.76
C LEU A 320 -7.84 -11.28 -10.50
N MET A 321 -7.19 -11.33 -9.33
CA MET A 321 -7.86 -11.65 -8.08
C MET A 321 -8.96 -10.64 -7.74
N TYR A 322 -8.68 -9.35 -7.89
CA TYR A 322 -9.60 -8.25 -7.63
C TYR A 322 -10.79 -8.25 -8.57
N PHE A 323 -10.55 -8.39 -9.87
CA PHE A 323 -11.61 -8.46 -10.86
C PHE A 323 -12.53 -9.65 -10.61
N MET A 324 -11.96 -10.84 -10.40
CA MET A 324 -12.74 -12.05 -10.14
C MET A 324 -13.52 -11.96 -8.81
N THR A 325 -12.90 -11.49 -7.73
CA THR A 325 -13.60 -11.34 -6.45
C THR A 325 -14.74 -10.31 -6.56
N ALA A 326 -14.49 -9.19 -7.22
CA ALA A 326 -15.49 -8.14 -7.40
C ALA A 326 -16.67 -8.61 -8.28
N ILE A 327 -16.40 -9.28 -9.41
CA ILE A 327 -17.47 -9.73 -10.32
C ILE A 327 -18.32 -10.83 -9.69
N PHE A 328 -17.72 -11.84 -9.06
CA PHE A 328 -18.47 -12.93 -8.45
C PHE A 328 -19.16 -12.49 -7.15
N GLY A 329 -18.54 -11.61 -6.37
CA GLY A 329 -19.18 -10.97 -5.22
C GLY A 329 -20.37 -10.09 -5.62
N TYR A 330 -20.23 -9.27 -6.67
CA TYR A 330 -21.33 -8.49 -7.24
C TYR A 330 -22.44 -9.38 -7.77
N LEU A 331 -22.13 -10.38 -8.59
CA LEU A 331 -23.15 -11.25 -9.18
C LEU A 331 -23.87 -12.12 -8.13
N THR A 332 -23.34 -12.23 -6.91
CA THR A 332 -24.02 -12.93 -5.81
C THR A 332 -25.15 -12.08 -5.22
N PHE A 333 -24.96 -10.75 -5.07
CA PHE A 333 -25.90 -9.88 -4.35
C PHE A 333 -26.47 -8.70 -5.15
N TYR A 334 -25.96 -8.48 -6.36
CA TYR A 334 -26.31 -7.39 -7.28
C TYR A 334 -26.28 -6.01 -6.61
N GLU A 335 -27.43 -5.35 -6.45
CA GLU A 335 -27.53 -4.00 -5.88
C GLU A 335 -27.35 -3.98 -4.35
N ASN A 336 -27.44 -5.14 -3.70
CA ASN A 336 -27.45 -5.26 -2.24
C ASN A 336 -26.08 -5.59 -1.64
N VAL A 337 -24.99 -5.26 -2.35
CA VAL A 337 -23.61 -5.43 -1.87
C VAL A 337 -23.29 -4.38 -0.81
N GLN A 338 -22.80 -4.82 0.34
CA GLN A 338 -22.30 -3.94 1.40
C GLN A 338 -20.83 -3.57 1.19
N SER A 339 -20.36 -2.51 1.84
CA SER A 339 -18.95 -2.06 1.76
C SER A 339 -17.94 -3.08 2.28
N ASP A 340 -18.40 -4.05 3.07
CA ASP A 340 -17.66 -5.26 3.42
C ASP A 340 -18.40 -6.46 2.81
N LEU A 341 -17.77 -7.10 1.82
CA LEU A 341 -18.35 -8.27 1.14
C LEU A 341 -18.59 -9.43 2.11
N LEU A 342 -17.70 -9.66 3.08
CA LEU A 342 -17.75 -10.81 3.97
C LEU A 342 -18.91 -10.69 4.96
N HIS A 343 -19.20 -9.46 5.38
CA HIS A 343 -20.32 -9.16 6.24
C HIS A 343 -21.67 -9.52 5.63
N LYS A 344 -21.78 -9.55 4.29
CA LYS A 344 -23.02 -9.88 3.58
C LYS A 344 -23.29 -11.39 3.54
N TYR A 345 -22.27 -12.23 3.62
CA TYR A 345 -22.40 -13.69 3.69
C TYR A 345 -22.81 -14.15 5.11
N GLN A 346 -23.98 -13.74 5.58
CA GLN A 346 -24.54 -14.19 6.87
C GLN A 346 -25.39 -15.43 6.65
N SER A 347 -24.75 -16.59 6.65
CA SER A 347 -25.46 -17.87 6.78
C SER A 347 -25.13 -18.49 8.13
N LYS A 348 -26.17 -18.85 8.90
CA LYS A 348 -26.04 -19.33 10.28
C LYS A 348 -25.42 -20.73 10.38
N ASP A 349 -25.42 -21.51 9.30
CA ASP A 349 -25.00 -22.93 9.31
C ASP A 349 -23.89 -23.27 8.29
N ASP A 350 -23.30 -22.26 7.64
CA ASP A 350 -22.34 -22.45 6.56
C ASP A 350 -20.88 -22.50 7.02
N ILE A 351 -20.40 -23.70 7.31
CA ILE A 351 -19.02 -23.98 7.77
C ILE A 351 -17.97 -23.42 6.80
N LEU A 352 -18.25 -23.41 5.48
CA LEU A 352 -17.33 -22.87 4.48
C LEU A 352 -17.14 -21.36 4.66
N ILE A 353 -18.22 -20.62 4.91
CA ILE A 353 -18.15 -19.17 5.16
C ILE A 353 -17.42 -18.88 6.48
N LEU A 354 -17.68 -19.67 7.54
CA LEU A 354 -16.93 -19.55 8.78
C LEU A 354 -15.42 -19.75 8.54
N THR A 355 -15.04 -20.80 7.81
CA THR A 355 -13.64 -21.12 7.54
C THR A 355 -12.95 -20.00 6.78
N VAL A 356 -13.60 -19.44 5.76
CA VAL A 356 -13.10 -18.28 5.01
C VAL A 356 -12.98 -17.05 5.90
N ARG A 357 -13.97 -16.81 6.76
CA ARG A 357 -13.94 -15.69 7.69
C ARG A 357 -12.73 -15.75 8.61
N LEU A 358 -12.46 -16.91 9.20
CA LEU A 358 -11.26 -17.13 10.01
C LEU A 358 -9.98 -16.97 9.18
N ALA A 359 -9.94 -17.50 7.95
CA ALA A 359 -8.78 -17.36 7.07
C ALA A 359 -8.47 -15.90 6.73
N VAL A 360 -9.48 -15.09 6.41
CA VAL A 360 -9.33 -13.65 6.14
C VAL A 360 -8.86 -12.91 7.41
N ILE A 361 -9.45 -13.21 8.57
CA ILE A 361 -9.04 -12.61 9.87
C ILE A 361 -7.56 -12.91 10.16
N VAL A 362 -7.13 -14.16 9.99
CA VAL A 362 -5.72 -14.54 10.19
C VAL A 362 -4.81 -13.83 9.19
N ALA A 363 -5.18 -13.78 7.91
CA ALA A 363 -4.39 -13.11 6.88
C ALA A 363 -4.19 -11.62 7.19
N VAL A 364 -5.23 -10.91 7.61
CA VAL A 364 -5.12 -9.48 7.97
C VAL A 364 -4.30 -9.25 9.24
N ILE A 365 -4.45 -10.11 10.26
CA ILE A 365 -3.64 -10.04 11.48
C ILE A 365 -2.14 -10.22 11.17
N LEU A 366 -1.79 -11.14 10.27
CA LEU A 366 -0.40 -11.35 9.84
C LEU A 366 0.16 -10.19 9.00
N THR A 367 -0.72 -9.37 8.40
CA THR A 367 -0.32 -8.25 7.55
C THR A 367 -0.17 -6.94 8.33
N VAL A 368 -0.89 -6.77 9.46
CA VAL A 368 -0.79 -5.57 10.31
C VAL A 368 0.66 -5.27 10.77
N PRO A 369 1.46 -6.23 11.27
CA PRO A 369 2.84 -5.96 11.70
C PRO A 369 3.73 -5.39 10.60
N VAL A 370 3.50 -5.79 9.34
CA VAL A 370 4.24 -5.29 8.17
C VAL A 370 4.01 -3.79 7.99
N LEU A 371 2.74 -3.36 7.98
CA LEU A 371 2.38 -1.95 7.85
C LEU A 371 2.73 -1.13 9.10
N PHE A 372 2.68 -1.77 10.26
CA PHE A 372 3.07 -1.13 11.50
C PHE A 372 4.57 -0.81 11.50
N PHE A 373 5.38 -1.76 11.03
CA PHE A 373 6.82 -1.59 10.91
C PHE A 373 7.19 -0.42 10.00
N THR A 374 6.49 -0.26 8.87
CA THR A 374 6.76 0.86 7.95
C THR A 374 6.45 2.19 8.62
N VAL A 375 5.28 2.36 9.26
CA VAL A 375 4.93 3.61 9.98
C VAL A 375 5.92 3.93 11.08
N ARG A 376 6.30 2.93 11.88
CA ARG A 376 7.28 3.10 12.96
C ARG A 376 8.65 3.51 12.42
N SER A 377 9.09 2.91 11.32
CA SER A 377 10.37 3.25 10.69
C SER A 377 10.35 4.67 10.14
N SER A 378 9.25 5.08 9.48
CA SER A 378 9.01 6.46 9.04
C SER A 378 9.04 7.46 10.21
N LEU A 379 8.45 7.10 11.36
CA LEU A 379 8.46 7.94 12.57
C LEU A 379 9.87 8.11 13.16
N PHE A 380 10.66 7.02 13.18
CA PHE A 380 12.04 7.11 13.68
C PHE A 380 12.94 7.93 12.74
N GLU A 381 12.77 7.79 11.42
CA GLU A 381 13.49 8.59 10.42
C GLU A 381 13.15 10.09 10.55
N MET A 382 11.90 10.43 10.85
CA MET A 382 11.49 11.80 11.14
C MET A 382 12.15 12.35 12.43
N ALA A 383 12.29 11.50 13.46
CA ALA A 383 12.84 11.91 14.74
C ALA A 383 14.38 12.10 14.78
N ARG A 384 15.09 11.95 13.65
CA ARG A 384 16.53 12.25 13.45
C ARG A 384 17.48 11.68 14.53
N LYS A 385 17.16 10.55 15.16
CA LYS A 385 17.97 9.97 16.24
C LYS A 385 18.53 8.60 15.87
N THR A 386 19.83 8.44 16.09
CA THR A 386 20.69 7.35 15.61
C THR A 386 20.87 6.20 16.60
N LYS A 387 20.38 6.30 17.85
CA LYS A 387 20.53 5.22 18.85
C LYS A 387 19.21 4.48 19.05
N PHE A 388 19.24 3.16 18.82
CA PHE A 388 18.14 2.25 19.12
C PHE A 388 17.96 2.16 20.64
N ASP A 389 16.75 2.43 21.12
CA ASP A 389 16.37 2.31 22.53
C ASP A 389 15.12 1.43 22.62
N LEU A 390 15.23 0.31 23.33
CA LEU A 390 14.15 -0.68 23.47
C LEU A 390 12.94 -0.08 24.20
N CYS A 391 13.14 0.76 25.20
CA CYS A 391 12.06 1.38 25.95
C CYS A 391 11.23 2.30 25.05
N ARG A 392 11.93 3.15 24.27
CA ARG A 392 11.30 4.01 23.27
C ARG A 392 10.61 3.21 22.17
N HIS A 393 11.21 2.09 21.75
CA HIS A 393 10.64 1.20 20.74
C HIS A 393 9.30 0.60 21.19
N VAL A 394 9.25 0.10 22.43
CA VAL A 394 8.03 -0.44 23.03
C VAL A 394 7.00 0.66 23.24
N LEU A 395 7.40 1.81 23.79
CA LEU A 395 6.50 2.94 24.05
C LEU A 395 5.84 3.48 22.78
N VAL A 396 6.62 3.75 21.73
CA VAL A 396 6.07 4.23 20.45
C VAL A 396 5.14 3.18 19.84
N THR A 397 5.51 1.89 19.96
CA THR A 397 4.68 0.80 19.44
C THR A 397 3.34 0.73 20.17
N PHE A 398 3.36 0.79 21.50
CA PHE A 398 2.18 0.77 22.34
C PHE A 398 1.25 1.96 22.08
N VAL A 399 1.80 3.19 22.09
CA VAL A 399 1.01 4.42 21.87
C VAL A 399 0.37 4.43 20.49
N LEU A 400 1.09 4.04 19.44
CA LEU A 400 0.55 4.01 18.08
C LEU A 400 -0.58 2.97 17.96
N LEU A 401 -0.43 1.77 18.54
CA LEU A 401 -1.50 0.76 18.55
C LEU A 401 -2.74 1.20 19.33
N VAL A 402 -2.56 1.91 20.46
CA VAL A 402 -3.67 2.49 21.23
C VAL A 402 -4.44 3.50 20.39
N ILE A 403 -3.74 4.41 19.69
CA ILE A 403 -4.37 5.41 18.82
C ILE A 403 -5.17 4.73 17.70
N ILE A 404 -4.59 3.75 17.01
CA ILE A 404 -5.24 3.03 15.92
C ILE A 404 -6.48 2.27 16.43
N ASN A 405 -6.40 1.64 17.61
CA ASN A 405 -7.54 0.95 18.22
C ASN A 405 -8.67 1.91 18.59
N LEU A 406 -8.32 3.07 19.16
CA LEU A 406 -9.32 4.07 19.50
C LEU A 406 -10.04 4.57 18.23
N LEU A 407 -9.29 4.86 17.17
CA LEU A 407 -9.87 5.29 15.89
C LEU A 407 -10.82 4.25 15.29
N VAL A 408 -10.42 2.96 15.23
CA VAL A 408 -11.27 1.93 14.59
C VAL A 408 -12.56 1.64 15.35
N ILE A 409 -12.57 1.85 16.67
CA ILE A 409 -13.79 1.72 17.48
C ILE A 409 -14.84 2.73 17.02
N PHE A 410 -14.45 3.98 16.77
CA PHE A 410 -15.35 5.07 16.37
C PHE A 410 -15.74 5.06 14.89
N ILE A 411 -15.01 4.34 14.04
CA ILE A 411 -15.35 4.28 12.62
C ILE A 411 -16.63 3.44 12.43
N PRO A 412 -17.67 4.00 11.78
CA PRO A 412 -18.95 3.30 11.59
C PRO A 412 -18.93 2.38 10.37
N SER A 413 -18.16 2.71 9.33
CA SER A 413 -18.19 1.96 8.07
C SER A 413 -16.84 1.88 7.35
N MET A 414 -16.62 0.79 6.61
CA MET A 414 -15.44 0.59 5.76
C MET A 414 -15.31 1.65 4.66
N LYS A 415 -16.45 2.06 4.07
CA LYS A 415 -16.44 3.03 2.95
C LYS A 415 -15.84 4.37 3.36
N ASP A 416 -15.95 4.73 4.63
CA ASP A 416 -15.43 6.00 5.15
C ASP A 416 -13.89 5.98 5.22
N ILE A 417 -13.30 4.84 5.60
CA ILE A 417 -11.85 4.63 5.54
C ILE A 417 -11.36 4.72 4.10
N PHE A 418 -11.96 3.94 3.19
CA PHE A 418 -11.55 3.91 1.79
C PHE A 418 -11.78 5.24 1.08
N GLY A 419 -12.85 5.96 1.44
CA GLY A 419 -13.13 7.30 0.95
C GLY A 419 -12.00 8.27 1.28
N VAL A 420 -11.70 8.48 2.57
CA VAL A 420 -10.67 9.46 3.00
C VAL A 420 -9.29 9.07 2.52
N VAL A 421 -8.86 7.85 2.83
CA VAL A 421 -7.50 7.41 2.57
C VAL A 421 -7.28 7.29 1.06
N GLY A 422 -8.31 6.87 0.31
CA GLY A 422 -8.29 6.80 -1.15
C GLY A 422 -8.15 8.15 -1.85
N VAL A 423 -8.90 9.18 -1.43
CA VAL A 423 -8.80 10.51 -2.09
C VAL A 423 -7.59 11.32 -1.65
N THR A 424 -7.05 11.06 -0.46
CA THR A 424 -5.93 11.81 0.12
C THR A 424 -4.59 11.10 -0.11
N SER A 425 -4.23 10.12 0.72
CA SER A 425 -2.92 9.48 0.71
C SER A 425 -2.71 8.62 -0.53
N ALA A 426 -3.71 7.86 -0.97
CA ALA A 426 -3.55 7.00 -2.15
C ALA A 426 -3.31 7.83 -3.41
N ASN A 427 -4.09 8.89 -3.62
CA ASN A 427 -3.85 9.81 -4.72
C ASN A 427 -2.46 10.46 -4.65
N MET A 428 -2.06 10.92 -3.47
CA MET A 428 -0.76 11.54 -3.26
C MET A 428 0.39 10.56 -3.61
N LEU A 429 0.29 9.31 -3.19
CA LEU A 429 1.31 8.28 -3.37
C LEU A 429 1.36 7.69 -4.78
N ILE A 430 0.20 7.56 -5.46
CA ILE A 430 0.12 7.01 -6.82
C ILE A 430 0.42 8.08 -7.86
N PHE A 431 -0.14 9.29 -7.75
CA PHE A 431 -0.10 10.26 -8.84
C PHE A 431 0.87 11.41 -8.57
N ILE A 432 0.74 12.08 -7.43
CA ILE A 432 1.37 13.39 -7.20
C ILE A 432 2.86 13.23 -6.86
N LEU A 433 3.20 12.37 -5.90
CA LEU A 433 4.58 12.24 -5.40
C LEU A 433 5.53 11.67 -6.46
N PRO A 434 5.26 10.53 -7.11
CA PRO A 434 6.21 9.97 -8.08
C PRO A 434 6.42 10.88 -9.29
N SER A 435 5.37 11.56 -9.77
CA SER A 435 5.44 12.54 -10.85
C SER A 435 6.25 13.77 -10.47
N SER A 436 5.98 14.36 -9.30
CA SER A 436 6.67 15.58 -8.84
C SER A 436 8.15 15.33 -8.57
N LEU A 437 8.50 14.19 -7.97
CA LEU A 437 9.89 13.77 -7.76
C LEU A 437 10.60 13.59 -9.11
N TYR A 438 9.98 12.90 -10.06
CA TYR A 438 10.57 12.65 -11.38
C TYR A 438 10.80 13.95 -12.17
N LEU A 439 9.81 14.85 -12.21
CA LEU A 439 9.90 16.11 -12.94
C LEU A 439 11.01 17.02 -12.40
N LYS A 440 11.20 17.01 -11.07
CA LYS A 440 12.25 17.82 -10.45
C LYS A 440 13.65 17.25 -10.68
N ILE A 441 13.81 15.93 -10.63
CA ILE A 441 15.09 15.28 -10.95
C ILE A 441 15.48 15.49 -12.42
N THR A 442 14.52 15.38 -13.34
CA THR A 442 14.77 15.46 -14.79
C THR A 442 14.74 16.88 -15.35
N GLN A 443 14.63 17.91 -14.50
CA GLN A 443 14.53 19.30 -14.93
C GLN A 443 15.74 19.76 -15.78
N GLN A 444 16.93 19.20 -15.52
CA GLN A 444 18.18 19.55 -16.20
C GLN A 444 18.51 18.69 -17.44
N ASP A 445 17.76 17.61 -17.69
CA ASP A 445 17.99 16.69 -18.83
C ASP A 445 17.08 17.05 -20.02
N GLY A 446 17.62 17.77 -21.02
CA GLY A 446 16.88 18.15 -22.22
C GLY A 446 16.44 16.99 -23.12
N SER A 447 17.07 15.82 -23.01
CA SER A 447 16.79 14.64 -23.83
C SER A 447 15.51 13.87 -23.44
N LYS A 448 14.90 14.18 -22.29
CA LYS A 448 13.73 13.45 -21.74
C LYS A 448 12.41 14.22 -21.87
N LEU A 449 12.28 15.11 -22.86
CA LEU A 449 11.12 16.00 -23.00
C LEU A 449 9.78 15.25 -23.06
N THR A 450 9.69 14.18 -23.87
CA THR A 450 8.46 13.37 -24.00
C THR A 450 8.07 12.73 -22.67
N GLN A 451 9.03 12.18 -21.91
CA GLN A 451 8.77 11.57 -20.61
C GLN A 451 8.33 12.61 -19.57
N ARG A 452 8.85 13.84 -19.65
CA ARG A 452 8.40 14.97 -18.82
C ARG A 452 6.96 15.37 -19.14
N ILE A 453 6.56 15.39 -20.41
CA ILE A 453 5.16 15.69 -20.78
C ILE A 453 4.23 14.64 -20.16
N TRP A 454 4.54 13.35 -20.28
CA TRP A 454 3.75 12.29 -19.67
C TRP A 454 3.70 12.39 -18.14
N ALA A 455 4.82 12.66 -17.47
CA ALA A 455 4.85 12.85 -16.02
C ALA A 455 4.07 14.11 -15.57
N SER A 456 4.11 15.20 -16.35
CA SER A 456 3.31 16.41 -16.09
C SER A 456 1.82 16.18 -16.26
N LEU A 457 1.41 15.46 -17.31
CA LEU A 457 0.01 15.05 -17.50
C LEU A 457 -0.46 14.14 -16.36
N PHE A 458 0.40 13.21 -15.93
CA PHE A 458 0.12 12.30 -14.82
C PHE A 458 -0.04 13.06 -13.48
N LEU A 459 0.78 14.07 -13.23
CA LEU A 459 0.63 14.99 -12.09
C LEU A 459 -0.68 15.78 -12.17
N ALA A 460 -1.00 16.37 -13.33
CA ALA A 460 -2.24 17.13 -13.54
C ALA A 460 -3.49 16.27 -13.31
N LEU A 461 -3.48 15.01 -13.77
CA LEU A 461 -4.54 14.04 -13.51
C LEU A 461 -4.74 13.80 -12.01
N GLY A 462 -3.65 13.62 -11.25
CA GLY A 462 -3.70 13.46 -9.80
C GLY A 462 -4.27 14.69 -9.08
N VAL A 463 -3.86 15.89 -9.49
CA VAL A 463 -4.40 17.14 -8.91
C VAL A 463 -5.88 17.29 -9.22
N LEU A 464 -6.31 17.03 -10.45
CA LEU A 464 -7.71 17.06 -10.86
C LEU A 464 -8.55 16.06 -10.06
N PHE A 465 -8.04 14.83 -9.89
CA PHE A 465 -8.71 13.81 -9.09
C PHE A 465 -8.89 14.26 -7.63
N SER A 466 -7.87 14.84 -6.98
CA SER A 466 -8.04 15.38 -5.62
C SER A 466 -9.04 16.54 -5.56
N LEU A 467 -9.00 17.47 -6.51
CA LEU A 467 -9.90 18.64 -6.54
C LEU A 467 -11.36 18.24 -6.71
N VAL A 468 -11.64 17.16 -7.44
CA VAL A 468 -13.01 16.67 -7.66
C VAL A 468 -13.44 15.72 -6.54
N SER A 469 -12.62 14.75 -6.16
CA SER A 469 -13.04 13.67 -5.27
C SER A 469 -13.06 14.06 -3.79
N ILE A 470 -12.17 14.96 -3.33
CA ILE A 470 -12.17 15.40 -1.92
C ILE A 470 -13.49 16.13 -1.57
N PRO A 471 -13.94 17.16 -2.33
CA PRO A 471 -15.21 17.83 -2.04
C PRO A 471 -16.41 16.89 -2.14
N LEU A 472 -16.43 15.96 -3.10
CA LEU A 472 -17.53 15.03 -3.26
C LEU A 472 -17.67 14.05 -2.09
N VAL A 473 -16.55 13.52 -1.57
CA VAL A 473 -16.58 12.65 -0.37
C VAL A 473 -17.01 13.43 0.86
N ILE A 474 -16.52 14.67 1.04
CA ILE A 474 -16.93 15.53 2.15
C ILE A 474 -18.42 15.87 2.05
N TYR A 475 -18.92 16.19 0.85
CA TYR A 475 -20.32 16.49 0.62
C TYR A 475 -21.23 15.30 0.96
N ASP A 476 -20.90 14.09 0.51
CA ASP A 476 -21.68 12.88 0.83
C ASP A 476 -21.69 12.60 2.35
N TRP A 477 -20.56 12.84 3.03
CA TRP A 477 -20.47 12.70 4.48
C TRP A 477 -21.36 13.69 5.24
N VAL A 478 -21.33 14.97 4.87
CA VAL A 478 -22.19 15.99 5.49
C VAL A 478 -23.67 15.66 5.27
N GLN A 479 -24.04 15.24 4.05
CA GLN A 479 -25.42 14.91 3.72
C GLN A 479 -25.88 13.60 4.38
N SER A 480 -24.98 12.63 4.56
CA SER A 480 -25.26 11.37 5.27
C SER A 480 -25.42 11.59 6.77
N GLY A 481 -24.59 12.46 7.37
CA GLY A 481 -24.69 12.84 8.79
C GLY A 481 -26.02 13.53 9.12
N GLY A 482 -26.47 14.45 8.26
CA GLY A 482 -27.76 15.13 8.45
C GLY A 482 -29.00 14.23 8.32
N ARG A 483 -28.88 13.04 7.73
CA ARG A 483 -29.97 12.04 7.70
C ARG A 483 -30.01 11.14 8.94
N ALA A 484 -28.90 11.01 9.66
CA ALA A 484 -28.84 10.19 10.89
C ALA A 484 -29.42 10.92 12.11
N GLU A 485 -29.45 12.26 12.10
CA GLU A 485 -30.07 13.07 13.17
C GLU A 485 -31.57 13.36 12.95
N GLY A 486 -32.16 12.80 11.87
CA GLY A 486 -33.55 13.06 11.47
C GLY A 486 -34.57 11.96 11.81
N HIS A 487 -34.20 10.97 12.62
CA HIS A 487 -35.09 9.87 13.03
C HIS A 487 -35.12 9.65 14.54
#